data_AF-A0A382GDG7-F1
#
_entry.id   AF-A0A382GDG7-F1
#
_cell.length_a   1.000
_cell.length_b   1.000
_cell.length_c   1.000
_cell.angle_alpha   90.00
_cell.angle_beta   90.00
_cell.angle_gamma   90.00
#
_symmetry.space_group_name_H-M   'P 1'
#
loop_
_entity.id
_entity.type
_entity.pdbx_description
1 polymer ?
#
loop_
_entity_poly.entity_id
_entity_poly.type
_entity_poly.pdbx_seq_one_letter_code
_entity_poly.pdbx_strand_id
1 'polypeptide(L)'
;MKFNKINKIKDYNKKIIKAKIINAQGSVPRAVGDFMLITENEIYGSIGGGQLEFMVINKAQEILKKNTKKNVTINIPLGPGIGQCCGG
;
A
#
# COMPACT_ATOMS: atom_id res chain seq x y z
N MET A 1 -2.26 11.11 16.90
CA MET A 1 -3.21 11.54 15.84
C MET A 1 -3.31 10.58 14.62
N LYS A 2 -2.99 9.27 14.73
CA LYS A 2 -3.08 8.30 13.60
C LYS A 2 -4.27 7.32 13.67
N PHE A 3 -4.99 7.25 14.81
CA PHE A 3 -5.99 6.19 15.05
C PHE A 3 -7.43 6.56 14.67
N ASN A 4 -7.81 7.84 14.64
CA ASN A 4 -9.22 8.22 14.42
C ASN A 4 -9.75 7.80 13.03
N LYS A 5 -8.90 7.73 12.00
CA LYS A 5 -9.30 7.25 10.67
C LYS A 5 -9.43 5.73 10.58
N ILE A 6 -8.69 4.97 11.40
CA ILE A 6 -8.76 3.49 11.39
C ILE A 6 -10.05 3.00 12.06
N ASN A 7 -10.59 3.74 13.03
CA ASN A 7 -11.89 3.39 13.63
C ASN A 7 -13.02 3.40 12.58
N LYS A 8 -13.00 4.32 11.59
CA LYS A 8 -13.97 4.29 10.47
C LYS A 8 -13.89 3.01 9.62
N ILE A 9 -12.73 2.34 9.60
CA ILE A 9 -12.54 1.10 8.85
C ILE A 9 -13.16 -0.09 9.56
N LYS A 10 -13.24 -0.08 10.90
CA LYS A 10 -13.86 -1.18 11.66
C LYS A 10 -15.33 -1.38 11.27
N ASP A 11 -16.00 -0.31 10.87
CA ASP A 11 -17.40 -0.32 10.42
C ASP A 11 -17.55 -0.52 8.90
N TYR A 12 -16.44 -0.75 8.19
CA TYR A 12 -16.44 -0.88 6.73
C TYR A 12 -16.81 -2.31 6.32
N ASN A 13 -18.10 -2.54 6.05
CA ASN A 13 -18.64 -3.84 5.62
C ASN A 13 -18.27 -4.27 4.18
N LYS A 14 -17.36 -3.54 3.50
CA LYS A 14 -16.91 -3.82 2.13
C LYS A 14 -15.50 -4.41 2.11
N LYS A 15 -15.10 -4.99 0.98
CA LYS A 15 -13.78 -5.59 0.78
C LYS A 15 -12.66 -4.55 0.96
N ILE A 16 -11.59 -4.96 1.63
CA ILE A 16 -10.41 -4.13 1.91
C ILE A 16 -9.17 -4.94 1.58
N ILE A 17 -8.18 -4.29 0.99
CA ILE A 17 -6.83 -4.83 0.83
C ILE A 17 -5.89 -4.12 1.80
N LYS A 18 -5.10 -4.90 2.54
CA LYS A 18 -3.98 -4.41 3.34
C LYS A 18 -2.69 -4.60 2.56
N ALA A 19 -2.06 -3.50 2.18
CA ALA A 19 -0.70 -3.52 1.64
C ALA A 19 0.28 -3.21 2.77
N LYS A 20 1.27 -4.09 2.99
CA LYS A 20 2.25 -3.99 4.07
C LYS A 20 3.66 -4.16 3.52
N ILE A 21 4.59 -3.33 3.96
CA ILE A 21 6.02 -3.55 3.71
C ILE A 21 6.47 -4.73 4.55
N ILE A 22 6.83 -5.83 3.90
CA ILE A 22 7.32 -7.06 4.54
C ILE A 22 8.84 -7.17 4.53
N ASN A 23 9.50 -6.46 3.61
CA ASN A 23 10.96 -6.35 3.51
C ASN A 23 11.32 -5.00 2.86
N ALA A 24 12.49 -4.45 3.21
CA ALA A 24 13.03 -3.24 2.63
C ALA A 24 14.56 -3.26 2.67
N GLN A 25 15.21 -2.80 1.62
CA GLN A 25 16.67 -2.70 1.52
C GLN A 25 17.04 -1.30 1.01
N GLY A 26 18.27 -0.85 1.24
CA GLY A 26 18.72 0.48 0.81
C GLY A 26 17.96 1.64 1.48
N SER A 27 17.85 2.75 0.75
CA SER A 27 17.17 3.96 1.24
C SER A 27 15.70 3.91 0.85
N VAL A 28 14.82 3.70 1.83
CA VAL A 28 13.37 3.61 1.67
C VAL A 28 12.64 4.66 2.51
N PRO A 29 11.50 5.20 2.04
CA PRO A 29 10.76 6.25 2.76
C PRO A 29 9.98 5.75 3.98
N ARG A 30 9.72 4.44 4.08
CA ARG A 30 8.95 3.78 5.14
C ARG A 30 9.60 2.46 5.54
N ALA A 31 9.34 2.02 6.77
CA ALA A 31 9.99 0.86 7.36
C ALA A 31 9.15 -0.42 7.19
N VAL A 32 9.81 -1.58 7.33
CA VAL A 32 9.12 -2.86 7.45
C VAL A 32 8.09 -2.77 8.57
N GLY A 33 6.86 -3.21 8.28
CA GLY A 33 5.74 -3.07 9.21
C GLY A 33 4.76 -1.98 8.84
N ASP A 34 5.21 -0.90 8.18
CA ASP A 34 4.32 0.15 7.68
C ASP A 34 3.35 -0.43 6.66
N PHE A 35 2.10 0.04 6.73
CA PHE A 35 1.02 -0.47 5.90
C PHE A 35 0.04 0.63 5.52
N MET A 36 -0.71 0.35 4.47
CA MET A 36 -1.88 1.11 4.07
C MET A 36 -3.06 0.16 3.84
N LEU A 37 -4.26 0.70 4.00
CA LEU A 37 -5.52 0.01 3.74
C LEU A 37 -6.19 0.69 2.55
N ILE A 38 -6.61 -0.13 1.60
CA ILE A 38 -7.15 0.31 0.31
C ILE A 38 -8.53 -0.32 0.17
N THR A 39 -9.54 0.52 0.01
CA THR A 39 -10.89 0.13 -0.35
C THR A 39 -11.19 0.55 -1.79
N GLU A 40 -12.40 0.29 -2.27
CA GLU A 40 -12.83 0.76 -3.58
C GLU A 40 -12.79 2.29 -3.71
N ASN A 41 -13.10 3.01 -2.62
CA ASN A 41 -13.33 4.46 -2.65
C ASN A 41 -12.38 5.25 -1.76
N GLU A 42 -11.67 4.59 -0.85
CA GLU A 42 -10.88 5.27 0.18
C GLU A 42 -9.53 4.59 0.42
N ILE A 43 -8.57 5.40 0.82
CA ILE A 43 -7.21 4.97 1.12
C ILE A 43 -6.81 5.53 2.49
N TYR A 44 -6.20 4.66 3.30
CA TYR A 44 -5.82 4.97 4.66
C TYR A 44 -4.38 4.54 4.95
N GLY A 45 -3.59 5.45 5.52
CA GLY A 45 -2.16 5.20 5.73
C GLY A 45 -1.34 5.46 4.46
N SER A 46 -0.05 5.12 4.54
CA SER A 46 0.94 5.38 3.50
C SER A 46 2.10 4.41 3.68
N ILE A 47 2.68 3.93 2.58
CA ILE A 47 3.85 3.04 2.56
C ILE A 47 5.05 3.67 1.84
N GLY A 48 4.99 4.96 1.48
CA GLY A 48 6.17 5.67 0.98
C GLY A 48 5.90 6.88 0.10
N GLY A 49 4.66 7.07 -0.34
CA GLY A 49 4.27 8.09 -1.30
C GLY A 49 4.70 7.77 -2.74
N GLY A 50 4.45 8.74 -3.62
CA GLY A 50 4.93 8.74 -5.01
C GLY A 50 4.48 7.52 -5.82
N GLN A 51 5.36 7.08 -6.72
CA GLN A 51 5.07 6.01 -7.66
C GLN A 51 4.86 4.65 -7.00
N LEU A 52 5.52 4.41 -5.86
CA LEU A 52 5.38 3.17 -5.09
C LEU A 52 3.91 2.98 -4.67
N GLU A 53 3.31 4.01 -4.07
CA GLU A 53 1.92 3.96 -3.65
C GLU A 53 0.97 3.85 -4.85
N PHE A 54 1.21 4.60 -5.92
CA PHE A 54 0.38 4.52 -7.12
C PHE A 54 0.33 3.09 -7.68
N MET A 55 1.47 2.42 -7.82
CA MET A 55 1.55 1.04 -8.30
C MET A 55 0.81 0.06 -7.37
N VAL A 56 0.99 0.21 -6.06
CA VAL A 56 0.37 -0.66 -5.05
C VAL A 56 -1.15 -0.47 -5.01
N ILE A 57 -1.62 0.78 -5.08
CA ILE A 57 -3.05 1.12 -5.12
C ILE A 57 -3.71 0.52 -6.36
N ASN A 58 -3.13 0.72 -7.53
CA ASN A 58 -3.66 0.16 -8.77
C ASN A 58 -3.75 -1.37 -8.69
N LYS A 59 -2.71 -2.02 -8.15
CA LYS A 59 -2.72 -3.48 -7.99
C LYS A 59 -3.79 -3.95 -7.02
N ALA A 60 -3.95 -3.26 -5.90
CA ALA A 60 -4.99 -3.56 -4.92
C ALA A 60 -6.40 -3.39 -5.52
N GLN A 61 -6.62 -2.34 -6.32
CA GLN A 61 -7.89 -2.11 -7.01
C GLN A 61 -8.19 -3.20 -8.05
N GLU A 62 -7.20 -3.68 -8.81
CA GLU A 62 -7.36 -4.83 -9.69
C GLU A 62 -7.82 -6.09 -8.91
N ILE A 63 -7.20 -6.35 -7.77
CA ILE A 63 -7.52 -7.51 -6.92
C ILE A 63 -8.94 -7.38 -6.36
N LEU A 64 -9.33 -6.19 -5.90
CA LEU A 64 -10.67 -5.90 -5.41
C LEU A 64 -11.73 -6.17 -6.50
N LYS A 65 -11.49 -5.68 -7.72
CA LYS A 65 -12.39 -5.87 -8.88
C LYS A 65 -12.52 -7.33 -9.30
N LYS A 66 -11.41 -8.06 -9.34
CA LYS A 66 -11.40 -9.50 -9.70
C LYS A 66 -12.00 -10.40 -8.63
N ASN A 67 -12.28 -9.87 -7.43
CA ASN A 67 -12.78 -10.62 -6.28
C ASN A 67 -11.92 -11.85 -5.91
N THR A 68 -10.63 -11.77 -6.20
CA THR A 68 -9.69 -12.86 -5.92
C THR A 68 -9.14 -12.71 -4.51
N LYS A 69 -9.43 -13.66 -3.62
CA LYS A 69 -8.81 -13.77 -2.30
C LYS A 69 -7.40 -14.38 -2.40
N LYS A 70 -6.49 -13.69 -3.09
CA LYS A 70 -5.07 -14.10 -3.18
C LYS A 70 -4.17 -13.07 -2.55
N ASN A 71 -3.25 -13.54 -1.71
CA ASN A 71 -2.12 -12.74 -1.27
C ASN A 71 -1.16 -12.58 -2.46
N VAL A 72 -0.73 -11.35 -2.71
CA VAL A 72 0.20 -11.01 -3.78
C VAL A 72 1.39 -10.30 -3.16
N THR A 73 2.58 -10.80 -3.43
CA THR A 73 3.84 -10.12 -3.09
C THR A 73 4.38 -9.48 -4.36
N ILE A 74 4.79 -8.22 -4.25
CA ILE A 74 5.43 -7.48 -5.33
C ILE A 74 6.76 -6.91 -4.81
N ASN A 75 7.79 -6.99 -5.64
CA ASN A 75 9.06 -6.33 -5.40
C ASN A 75 9.13 -5.11 -6.30
N ILE A 76 9.37 -3.94 -5.72
CA ILE A 76 9.42 -2.67 -6.44
C ILE A 76 10.78 -2.05 -6.15
N PRO A 77 11.71 -2.02 -7.12
CA PRO A 77 12.95 -1.29 -6.97
C PRO A 77 12.64 0.20 -6.92
N LEU A 78 13.08 0.88 -5.88
CA LEU A 78 13.02 2.32 -5.79
C LEU A 78 14.23 2.92 -6.50
N GLY A 79 14.01 4.03 -7.18
CA GLY A 79 15.06 4.78 -7.81
C GLY A 79 14.56 5.64 -8.95
N PRO A 80 15.49 6.28 -9.69
CA PRO A 80 15.15 7.14 -10.81
C PRO A 80 14.31 6.41 -11.88
N GLY A 81 14.50 5.09 -12.01
CA GLY A 81 13.75 4.25 -12.95
C GLY A 81 12.22 4.22 -12.72
N ILE A 82 11.76 4.58 -11.51
CA ILE A 82 10.33 4.77 -11.21
C ILE A 82 10.00 6.22 -10.81
N GLY A 83 10.88 7.18 -11.11
CA GLY A 83 10.71 8.58 -10.74
C GLY A 83 10.84 8.87 -9.24
N GLN A 84 11.65 8.09 -8.52
CA GLN A 84 11.91 8.32 -7.09
C GLN A 84 13.37 8.65 -6.80
N CYS A 85 13.59 9.40 -5.72
CA CYS A 85 14.93 9.72 -5.21
C CYS A 85 15.49 8.64 -4.27
N CYS A 86 14.63 7.81 -3.68
CA CYS A 86 15.01 6.67 -2.85
C CYS A 86 15.57 5.54 -3.73
N GLY A 87 16.70 4.95 -3.36
CA GLY A 87 17.43 3.95 -4.17
C GLY A 87 17.54 2.59 -3.47
N GLY A 88 16.41 2.03 -3.05
CA GLY A 88 16.29 0.80 -2.24
C GLY A 88 15.37 -0.25 -2.84
#